data_AF-A0A372QAZ1-F1
#
_entry.id   AF-A0A372QAZ1-F1
#
_cell.length_a   1.000
_cell.length_b   1.000
_cell.length_c   1.000
_cell.angle_alpha   90.00
_cell.angle_beta   90.00
_cell.angle_gamma   90.00
#
_symmetry.space_group_name_H-M   'P 1'
#
loop_
_entity.id
_entity.type
_entity.pdbx_description
1 polymer ?
#
loop_
_entity_poly.entity_id
_entity_poly.type
_entity_poly.pdbx_seq_one_letter_code
_entity_poly.pdbx_strand_id
1 'polypeptide(L)' 'FRNGQKDAIKSFVQDYDTLVLKQTGGGKSLCYALPSLIATGITVVFSPLKALVDDQVLELIKVGI' A
#
# COMPACT_ATOMS: atom_id res chain seq x y z
N PHE A 1 -2.80 12.26 4.90
CA PHE A 1 -2.07 11.83 3.70
C PHE A 1 -0.87 12.74 3.47
N ARG A 2 0.31 12.16 3.20
CA ARG A 2 1.49 12.88 2.72
C ARG A 2 1.34 13.17 1.23
N ASN A 3 2.19 14.06 0.70
CA ASN A 3 2.17 14.49 -0.70
C ASN A 3 2.10 13.27 -1.67
N GLY A 4 1.18 13.32 -2.64
CA GLY A 4 0.94 12.29 -3.66
C GLY A 4 0.26 10.99 -3.20
N GLN A 5 0.06 10.75 -1.90
CA GLN A 5 -0.59 9.52 -1.44
C GLN A 5 -2.08 9.48 -1.84
N LYS A 6 -2.78 10.60 -1.65
CA LYS A 6 -4.20 10.69 -1.96
C LYS A 6 -4.46 10.45 -3.45
N ASP A 7 -3.61 11.00 -4.31
CA ASP A 7 -3.73 10.86 -5.76
C ASP A 7 -3.45 9.41 -6.19
N ALA A 8 -2.42 8.77 -5.63
CA ALA A 8 -2.13 7.36 -5.88
C ALA A 8 -3.28 6.43 -5.44
N ILE A 9 -3.83 6.66 -4.25
CA ILE A 9 -4.97 5.91 -3.73
C ILE A 9 -6.21 6.10 -4.61
N LYS A 10 -6.48 7.34 -5.02
CA LYS A 10 -7.61 7.64 -5.91
C LYS A 10 -7.45 6.96 -7.26
N SER A 11 -6.24 6.99 -7.83
CA SER A 11 -5.91 6.31 -9.08
C SER A 11 -6.18 4.81 -9.00
N PHE A 12 -5.78 4.15 -7.91
CA PHE A 12 -6.09 2.73 -7.66
C PHE A 12 -7.60 2.47 -7.53
N VAL A 13 -8.33 3.28 -6.76
CA VAL A 13 -9.79 3.13 -6.59
C VAL A 13 -10.55 3.34 -7.90
N GLN A 14 -9.97 4.08 -8.84
CA GLN A 14 -10.48 4.27 -10.19
C GLN A 14 -10.03 3.18 -11.18
N ASP A 15 -9.38 2.13 -10.69
CA ASP A 15 -8.93 0.96 -11.45
C ASP A 15 -7.87 1.31 -12.52
N TYR A 16 -7.02 2.30 -12.23
CA TYR A 16 -5.89 2.68 -13.09
C TYR A 16 -4.56 2.06 -12.64
N ASP A 17 -3.80 1.58 -13.62
CA ASP A 17 -2.39 1.24 -13.43
C ASP A 17 -1.59 2.46 -12.96
N THR A 18 -0.95 2.34 -11.81
CA THR A 18 -0.37 3.49 -11.10
C THR A 18 1.08 3.22 -10.69
N LEU A 19 2.01 4.06 -11.17
CA LEU A 19 3.41 4.07 -10.72
C LEU A 19 3.60 5.09 -9.59
N VAL A 20 4.04 4.62 -8.42
CA VAL A 20 4.27 5.48 -7.25
C VAL A 20 5.77 5.63 -6.98
N LEU A 21 6.32 6.80 -7.29
CA LEU A 21 7.70 7.17 -6.97
C LEU A 21 7.77 7.94 -5.66
N LYS A 22 8.31 7.31 -4.61
CA LYS A 22 8.55 7.95 -3.31
C LYS A 22 9.87 7.47 -2.73
N GLN A 23 10.48 8.25 -1.84
CA GLN A 23 11.64 7.85 -1.05
C GLN A 23 11.28 6.82 0.04
N THR A 24 12.27 6.08 0.55
CA THR A 24 12.11 5.15 1.69
C THR A 24 11.57 5.90 2.91
N GLY A 25 10.70 5.25 3.70
CA GLY A 25 9.98 5.91 4.80
C GLY A 25 8.92 6.92 4.36
N GLY A 26 8.76 7.18 3.06
CA GLY A 26 7.78 8.12 2.50
C GLY A 26 6.31 7.68 2.62
N GLY A 27 6.03 6.51 3.21
CA GLY A 27 4.68 5.97 3.37
C GLY A 27 4.14 5.36 2.06
N LYS A 28 4.96 4.59 1.34
CA LYS A 28 4.55 3.88 0.13
C LYS A 28 3.53 2.77 0.43
N SER A 29 3.67 2.09 1.58
CA SER A 29 2.81 0.97 1.95
C SER A 29 1.33 1.36 2.05
N LEU A 30 1.05 2.56 2.58
CA LEU A 30 -0.31 3.08 2.65
C LEU A 30 -0.98 3.21 1.28
N CYS A 31 -0.21 3.46 0.21
CA CYS A 31 -0.75 3.64 -1.14
C CYS A 31 -1.34 2.35 -1.72
N TYR A 32 -0.98 1.16 -1.20
CA TYR A 32 -1.61 -0.11 -1.60
C TYR A 32 -2.44 -0.74 -0.47
N ALA A 33 -2.06 -0.54 0.80
CA ALA A 33 -2.74 -1.15 1.94
C ALA A 33 -4.10 -0.52 2.23
N LEU A 34 -4.26 0.79 2.04
CA LEU A 34 -5.56 1.42 2.26
C LEU A 34 -6.56 1.06 1.15
N PRO A 35 -6.19 1.14 -0.15
CA PRO A 35 -7.07 0.69 -1.20
C PRO A 35 -7.42 -0.80 -1.12
N SER A 36 -6.52 -1.67 -0.64
CA SER A 36 -6.82 -3.10 -0.48
C SER A 36 -7.93 -3.39 0.54
N LEU A 37 -8.18 -2.47 1.48
CA LEU A 37 -9.30 -2.58 2.43
C LEU A 37 -10.63 -2.09 1.84
N ILE A 38 -10.56 -1.25 0.80
CA ILE A 38 -11.74 -0.67 0.15
C ILE A 38 -12.19 -1.54 -1.02
N ALA A 39 -11.23 -2.15 -1.73
CA ALA A 39 -11.49 -3.02 -2.86
C ALA A 39 -12.14 -4.34 -2.42
N THR A 40 -13.07 -4.84 -3.22
CA THR A 40 -13.61 -6.19 -3.04
C THR A 40 -12.63 -7.21 -3.60
N GLY A 41 -12.35 -8.27 -2.85
CA GLY A 41 -11.48 -9.36 -3.29
C GLY A 41 -10.14 -9.41 -2.55
N ILE A 42 -9.10 -9.92 -3.22
CA ILE A 42 -7.78 -10.14 -2.63
C ILE A 42 -6.77 -9.23 -3.32
N THR A 43 -6.02 -8.45 -2.54
CA THR A 43 -4.84 -7.72 -3.03
C THR A 43 -3.58 -8.56 -2.83
N VAL A 44 -2.80 -8.74 -3.89
CA VAL A 44 -1.53 -9.47 -3.86
C VAL A 44 -0.37 -8.49 -3.91
N VAL A 45 0.52 -8.55 -2.91
CA VAL A 45 1.71 -7.70 -2.82
C VAL A 45 2.96 -8.54 -3.05
N PHE A 46 3.71 -8.21 -4.11
CA PHE A 46 5.00 -8.84 -4.39
C PHE A 46 6.12 -8.05 -3.73
N SER A 47 6.92 -8.72 -2.89
CA SER A 47 8.06 -8.12 -2.21
C SER A 47 9.32 -8.95 -2.47
N PRO A 48 10.48 -8.31 -2.74
CA PRO A 48 11.70 -9.03 -3.07
C PRO A 48 12.39 -9.68 -1.86
N LEU A 49 12.07 -9.24 -0.63
CA LEU A 49 12.76 -9.66 0.59
C LEU A 49 11.76 -10.12 1.65
N LYS A 50 12.03 -11.29 2.26
CA LYS A 50 11.21 -11.84 3.35
C LYS A 50 11.12 -10.89 4.55
N ALA A 51 12.23 -10.25 4.93
CA ALA A 51 12.25 -9.28 6.03
C ALA A 51 11.26 -8.12 5.80
N LEU A 52 11.15 -7.62 4.56
CA LEU A 52 10.19 -6.55 4.23
C LEU A 52 8.74 -7.03 4.33
N VAL A 53 8.48 -8.30 3.99
CA VAL A 53 7.15 -8.90 4.15
C VAL A 53 6.79 -8.97 5.62
N ASP A 54 7.71 -9.46 6.46
CA ASP A 54 7.46 -9.62 7.89
C ASP A 54 7.21 -8.27 8.58
N ASP A 55 7.98 -7.24 8.23
CA ASP A 55 7.77 -5.87 8.73
C ASP A 55 6.38 -5.32 8.34
N GLN A 56 5.96 -5.49 7.09
CA GLN A 56 4.66 -5.03 6.60
C GLN A 56 3.50 -5.77 7.27
N VAL A 57 3.61 -7.09 7.42
CA VAL A 57 2.60 -7.92 8.10
C VAL A 57 2.47 -7.51 9.56
N LEU A 58 3.58 -7.30 10.27
CA LEU A 58 3.56 -6.83 11.65
C LEU A 58 2.90 -5.45 11.79
N GLU A 59 3.13 -4.52 10.86
CA GLU A 59 2.46 -3.21 10.84
C GLU A 59 0.95 -3.34 10.67
N LEU A 60 0.48 -4.23 9.79
CA LEU A 60 -0.95 -4.47 9.56
C LEU A 60 -1.63 -5.11 10.78
N ILE A 61 -1.01 -6.13 11.38
CA ILE A 61 -1.53 -6.79 12.58
C ILE A 61 -1.65 -5.80 13.75
N LYS A 62 -0.68 -4.89 13.90
CA LYS A 62 -0.71 -3.85 14.96
C LYS A 62 -1.91 -2.92 14.85
N VAL A 63 -2.45 -2.71 13.65
CA VAL A 63 -3.63 -1.86 13.43
C VAL A 63 -4.94 -2.66 13.33
N GLY A 64 -4.89 -3.97 13.60
CA GLY A 64 -6.06 -4.85 13.65
C GLY A 64 -6.57 -5.30 12.28
N ILE A 65 -5.70 -5.28 11.26
CA ILE A 65 -5.96 -5.86 9.93
C ILE A 65 -5.48 -7.30 9.91
#